data_AF-A0AAU8IRC9-F1
#
_entry.id   AF-A0AAU8IRC9-F1
#
_cell.length_a   1.000
_cell.length_b   1.000
_cell.length_c   1.000
_cell.angle_alpha   90.00
_cell.angle_beta   90.00
_cell.angle_gamma   90.00
#
_symmetry.space_group_name_H-M   'P 1'
#
loop_
_entity.id
_entity.type
_entity.pdbx_description
1 polymer ?
#
loop_
_entity_poly.entity_id
_entity_poly.type
_entity_poly.pdbx_seq_one_letter_code
_entity_poly.pdbx_strand_id
1 'polypeptide(L)' 'MPGTVPVPLTCEVPEGRQAAPPEEAGAPQAAFVAPHVASRGSGFMPNVTVTGSVREDGFPRTVRPAGPSGTGQGED' A
#
# COMPACT_ATOMS: atom_id res chain seq x y z
N MET A 1 10.01 9.65 -14.56
CA MET A 1 10.21 10.16 -13.20
C MET A 1 9.67 9.11 -12.25
N PRO A 2 10.40 8.74 -11.19
CA PRO A 2 9.89 7.81 -10.18
C PRO A 2 8.54 8.30 -9.64
N GLY A 3 7.65 7.36 -9.34
CA GLY A 3 6.38 7.70 -8.71
C GLY A 3 6.63 8.35 -7.34
N THR A 4 5.76 9.26 -6.93
CA THR A 4 5.75 9.76 -5.55
C THR A 4 4.36 9.58 -4.99
N VAL A 5 4.28 9.38 -3.69
CA VAL A 5 3.02 9.36 -2.96
C VAL A 5 2.73 10.76 -2.43
N PRO A 6 1.48 11.26 -2.52
CA PRO A 6 1.16 12.63 -2.08
C PRO A 6 1.28 12.88 -0.57
N VAL A 7 1.40 11.80 0.21
CA VAL A 7 1.51 11.82 1.66
C VAL A 7 2.68 10.95 2.11
N PRO A 8 3.36 11.30 3.21
CA PRO A 8 4.33 10.40 3.83
C PRO A 8 3.68 9.06 4.19
N LEU A 9 4.35 7.97 3.88
CA LEU A 9 3.91 6.63 4.26
C LEU A 9 5.10 5.81 4.74
N THR A 10 4.83 4.90 5.68
CA THR A 10 5.78 3.88 6.11
C THR A 10 5.26 2.53 5.65
N CYS A 11 6.12 1.74 5.02
CA CYS A 11 5.82 0.36 4.65
C CYS A 11 6.68 -0.57 5.48
N GLU A 12 6.04 -1.48 6.20
CA GLU A 12 6.71 -2.65 6.72
C GLU A 12 6.84 -3.67 5.58
N VAL A 13 8.07 -4.10 5.32
CA VAL A 13 8.37 -5.04 4.25
C VAL A 13 8.23 -6.46 4.81
N PRO A 14 7.31 -7.29 4.25
CA PRO A 14 7.15 -8.66 4.71
C PRO A 14 8.43 -9.48 4.53
N GLU A 15 8.57 -10.56 5.32
CA GLU A 15 9.70 -11.48 5.21
C GLU A 15 9.92 -12.02 3.78
N GLY A 16 11.18 -12.30 3.45
CA GLY A 16 11.58 -12.80 2.14
C GLY A 16 11.54 -11.75 1.02
N ARG A 17 11.16 -10.50 1.33
CA ARG A 17 11.15 -9.39 0.38
C ARG A 17 12.24 -8.38 0.69
N GLN A 18 12.71 -7.71 -0.34
CA GLN A 18 13.72 -6.67 -0.22
C GLN A 18 13.32 -5.47 -1.06
N ALA A 19 13.39 -4.27 -0.49
CA ALA A 19 13.15 -3.04 -1.24
C ALA A 19 14.20 -2.90 -2.35
N ALA A 20 13.75 -2.50 -3.54
CA ALA A 20 14.61 -2.25 -4.68
C ALA A 20 14.24 -0.91 -5.33
N PRO A 21 15.17 -0.27 -6.05
CA PRO A 21 14.84 0.85 -6.91
C PRO A 21 13.71 0.46 -7.90
N PRO A 22 12.64 1.26 -8.02
CA PRO A 22 11.52 0.96 -8.91
C PRO A 22 11.94 0.69 -10.36
N GLU A 23 12.96 1.40 -10.85
CA GLU A 23 13.51 1.26 -12.19
C GLU A 23 14.15 -0.12 -12.40
N GLU A 24 14.95 -0.57 -11.43
CA GLU A 24 15.64 -1.87 -11.47
C GLU A 24 14.66 -3.05 -11.36
N ALA A 25 13.50 -2.84 -10.73
CA ALA A 25 12.45 -3.84 -10.59
C ALA A 25 11.46 -3.86 -11.77
N GLY A 26 11.64 -2.99 -12.78
CA GLY A 26 10.73 -2.90 -13.93
C GLY A 26 9.41 -2.16 -13.64
N ALA A 27 9.35 -1.39 -12.55
CA ALA A 27 8.19 -0.60 -12.13
C ALA A 27 8.52 0.91 -12.03
N PRO A 28 8.98 1.57 -13.11
CA PRO A 28 9.54 2.94 -13.04
C PRO A 28 8.54 4.03 -12.61
N GLN A 29 7.24 3.73 -12.60
CA GLN A 29 6.17 4.64 -12.15
C GLN A 29 5.79 4.43 -10.68
N ALA A 30 6.38 3.44 -10.01
CA ALA A 30 6.12 3.18 -8.61
C ALA A 30 6.90 4.14 -7.71
N ALA A 31 6.32 4.43 -6.54
CA ALA A 31 6.99 5.14 -5.47
C ALA A 31 7.80 4.18 -4.58
N PHE A 32 7.40 2.91 -4.53
CA PHE A 32 8.10 1.88 -3.78
C PHE A 32 7.82 0.51 -4.38
N VAL A 33 8.82 -0.39 -4.32
CA VAL A 33 8.66 -1.79 -4.70
C VAL A 33 9.53 -2.69 -3.83
N ALA A 34 8.99 -3.86 -3.46
CA ALA A 34 9.68 -4.91 -2.73
C ALA A 34 9.40 -6.29 -3.35
N PRO A 35 10.26 -6.78 -4.27
CA PRO A 35 10.18 -8.14 -4.78
C PRO A 35 10.55 -9.20 -3.73
N HIS A 36 9.96 -10.39 -3.87
CA HIS A 36 10.34 -11.58 -3.11
C HIS A 36 11.60 -12.21 -3.73
N VAL A 37 12.74 -12.03 -3.08
CA VAL A 37 14.06 -12.30 -3.67
C VAL A 37 14.29 -13.78 -4.00
N ALA A 38 13.70 -14.69 -3.21
CA ALA A 38 13.84 -16.13 -3.42
C ALA A 38 13.04 -16.65 -4.63
N SER A 39 12.14 -15.86 -5.21
CA SER A 39 11.40 -16.20 -6.44
C SER A 39 12.11 -15.74 -7.72
N ARG A 40 13.36 -15.28 -7.63
CA ARG A 40 14.09 -14.83 -8.82
C ARG A 40 14.32 -16.00 -9.78
N GLY A 41 13.93 -15.83 -11.04
CA GLY A 41 14.09 -16.86 -12.09
C GLY A 41 12.91 -17.82 -12.25
N SER A 42 11.85 -17.74 -11.42
CA SER A 42 10.66 -18.60 -11.56
C SER A 42 9.63 -18.12 -12.61
N GLY A 43 10.01 -17.20 -13.51
CA GLY A 43 9.12 -16.61 -14.51
C GLY A 43 8.13 -15.56 -13.96
N PHE A 44 7.66 -15.73 -12.73
CA PHE A 44 6.91 -14.71 -11.97
C PHE A 44 7.62 -14.40 -10.65
N MET A 45 7.76 -13.12 -10.33
CA MET A 45 8.35 -12.64 -9.08
C MET A 45 7.29 -11.89 -8.26
N PRO A 46 6.73 -12.51 -7.20
CA PRO A 46 5.80 -11.83 -6.30
C PRO A 46 6.42 -10.55 -5.76
N ASN A 47 5.64 -9.47 -5.72
CA ASN A 47 6.12 -8.16 -5.29
C ASN A 47 5.05 -7.42 -4.47
N VAL A 48 5.49 -6.43 -3.69
CA VAL A 48 4.62 -5.37 -3.16
C VAL A 48 5.01 -4.12 -3.92
N THR A 49 4.05 -3.43 -4.52
CA THR A 49 4.28 -2.21 -5.30
C THR A 49 3.34 -1.12 -4.78
N VAL A 50 3.86 0.08 -4.56
CA VAL A 50 3.09 1.24 -4.11
C VAL A 50 3.17 2.35 -5.14
N THR A 51 2.00 2.86 -5.53
CA THR A 51 1.83 4.02 -6.41
C THR A 51 0.84 4.98 -5.77
N GLY A 52 0.84 6.25 -6.20
CA GLY A 52 -0.11 7.24 -5.72
C GLY A 52 -0.31 8.35 -6.73
N SER A 53 -1.46 9.00 -6.65
CA SER A 53 -1.77 10.22 -7.37
C SER A 53 -2.69 11.09 -6.52
N VAL A 54 -2.57 12.41 -6.70
CA VAL A 54 -3.56 13.34 -6.16
C VAL A 54 -4.81 13.21 -7.01
N ARG A 55 -5.98 13.08 -6.36
CA ARG A 55 -7.26 13.25 -7.05
C ARG A 55 -7.80 14.65 -6.73
N GLU A 56 -8.28 15.35 -7.76
CA GLU A 56 -8.72 16.75 -7.66
C GLU A 56 -10.17 16.90 -7.14
N ASP A 57 -10.88 15.79 -6.95
CA ASP A 57 -12.21 15.75 -6.35
C ASP A 57 -12.12 16.00 -4.83
N GLY A 58 -12.24 17.29 -4.46
CA GLY A 58 -12.25 17.80 -3.08
C GLY A 58 -13.45 17.36 -2.23
N PHE A 59 -13.81 16.08 -2.24
CA PHE A 59 -14.78 15.56 -1.29
C PHE A 59 -14.09 15.23 0.03
N PRO A 60 -14.41 15.92 1.13
CA PRO A 60 -13.95 15.47 2.43
C PRO A 60 -14.47 14.05 2.64
N ARG A 61 -13.55 13.10 2.83
CA ARG A 61 -13.91 11.78 3.34
C ARG A 61 -14.41 11.99 4.75
N THR A 62 -15.73 12.10 4.93
CA THR A 62 -16.35 12.03 6.24
C THR A 62 -16.01 10.66 6.81
N VAL A 63 -15.02 10.61 7.68
CA VAL A 63 -14.77 9.43 8.52
C VAL A 63 -16.04 9.27 9.34
N ARG A 64 -16.84 8.24 9.03
CA ARG A 64 -18.01 7.93 9.85
C ARG A 64 -17.46 7.59 11.24
N PRO A 65 -17.80 8.34 12.30
CA PRO A 65 -17.38 7.96 13.64
C PRO A 65 -17.91 6.54 13.89
N ALA A 66 -17.06 5.70 14.51
CA ALA A 66 -17.53 4.41 15.01
C ALA A 66 -18.71 4.71 15.94
N GLY A 67 -19.93 4.39 15.49
CA GLY A 67 -21.10 4.53 16.34
C GLY A 67 -20.89 3.71 17.60
N PRO A 68 -21.50 4.09 18.75
CA PRO A 68 -21.34 3.30 19.96
C PRO A 68 -21.69 1.86 19.64
N SER A 69 -20.78 0.94 19.95
CA SER A 69 -21.04 -0.49 19.92
C SER A 69 -22.24 -0.71 20.83
N GLY A 70 -23.43 -0.87 20.25
CA GLY A 70 -24.63 -1.16 21.01
C GLY A 70 -24.41 -2.50 21.69
N THR A 71 -24.08 -2.48 22.98
CA THR A 71 -24.32 -3.64 23.82
C THR A 71 -25.83 -3.78 23.85
N GLY A 72 -26.33 -4.83 23.18
CA GLY A 72 -27.73 -5.22 23.27
C GLY A 72 -28.10 -5.28 24.75
N GLN A 73 -29.01 -4.40 25.16
CA GLN A 73 -29.62 -4.50 26.45
C GLN A 73 -30.55 -5.70 26.38
N GLY A 74 -30.15 -6.76 27.08
CA GLY A 74 -30.97 -7.94 27.29
C GLY A 74 -32.30 -7.57 27.95
N GLU A 75 -33.24 -8.44 27.70
CA GLU A 75 -34.64 -8.45 28.12
C GLU A 75 -34.83 -8.21 29.63
N ASP A 76 -35.92 -7.48 29.97
CA ASP A 76 -36.90 -7.91 31.00
C ASP A 76 -38.27 -7.26 30.72
#